data_AF-A0A2E9EZQ0-F1
#
_entry.id   AF-A0A2E9EZQ0-F1
#
_cell.length_a   1.000
_cell.length_b   1.000
_cell.length_c   1.000
_cell.angle_alpha   90.00
_cell.angle_beta   90.00
_cell.angle_gamma   90.00
#
_symmetry.space_group_name_H-M   'P 1'
#
loop_
_entity.id
_entity.type
_entity.pdbx_description
1 polymer ?
#
loop_
_entity_poly.entity_id
_entity_poly.type
_entity_poly.pdbx_seq_one_letter_code
_entity_poly.pdbx_strand_id
1 'polypeptide(L)' 'MSNYTDKHDKLATHLQELYKRHRSLDKEIKVLYNQFVENHELNLLKTKKLWLKDEIHRIENELKALG' A
#
# COMPACT_ATOMS: atom_id res chain seq x y z
N MET A 1 4.67 -15.33 26.97
CA MET A 1 5.42 -14.67 25.88
C MET A 1 4.73 -14.88 24.52
N SER A 2 3.50 -14.38 24.30
CA SER A 2 2.81 -14.57 22.99
C SER A 2 2.34 -13.27 22.31
N ASN A 3 2.12 -12.19 23.07
CA ASN A 3 1.54 -10.96 22.50
C ASN A 3 2.43 -10.26 21.45
N TYR A 4 3.74 -10.47 21.48
CA TYR A 4 4.67 -9.82 20.55
C TYR A 4 4.62 -10.45 19.16
N THR A 5 4.56 -11.78 19.10
CA THR A 5 4.43 -12.55 17.86
C THR A 5 3.09 -12.27 17.16
N ASP A 6 2.00 -12.20 17.93
CA ASP A 6 0.67 -11.88 17.38
C ASP A 6 0.60 -10.49 16.75
N LYS A 7 1.28 -9.50 17.33
CA LYS A 7 1.30 -8.13 16.80
C LYS A 7 2.14 -8.06 15.52
N HIS A 8 3.29 -8.73 15.49
CA HIS A 8 4.15 -8.82 14.32
C HIS A 8 3.41 -9.50 13.15
N ASP A 9 2.75 -10.63 13.38
CA ASP A 9 2.04 -11.37 12.33
C ASP A 9 0.85 -10.60 11.75
N LYS A 10 0.11 -9.86 12.60
CA LYS A 10 -0.96 -8.97 12.14
C LYS A 10 -0.44 -7.84 11.26
N LEU A 11 0.66 -7.19 11.67
CA LEU A 11 1.28 -6.11 10.89
C LEU A 11 1.86 -6.65 9.57
N ALA A 12 2.50 -7.81 9.59
CA ALA A 12 3.02 -8.46 8.39
C ALA A 12 1.90 -8.84 7.40
N THR A 13 0.78 -9.36 7.89
CA THR A 13 -0.39 -9.68 7.07
C THR A 13 -0.97 -8.41 6.46
N HIS A 14 -1.14 -7.35 7.26
CA HIS A 14 -1.65 -6.07 6.78
C HIS A 14 -0.72 -5.44 5.73
N LEU A 15 0.59 -5.51 5.94
CA LEU A 15 1.59 -5.04 4.98
C LEU A 15 1.47 -5.78 3.63
N GLN A 16 1.29 -7.10 3.64
CA GLN A 16 1.08 -7.87 2.41
C GLN A 16 -0.18 -7.45 1.66
N GLU A 17 -1.27 -7.18 2.37
CA GLU A 17 -2.50 -6.67 1.76
C GLU A 17 -2.31 -5.29 1.13
N LEU A 18 -1.62 -4.38 1.82
CA LEU A 18 -1.31 -3.05 1.29
C LEU A 18 -0.45 -3.14 0.02
N TYR A 19 0.54 -4.03 -0.03
CA TYR A 19 1.30 -4.27 -1.26
C TYR A 19 0.45 -4.79 -2.42
N LYS A 20 -0.48 -5.71 -2.14
CA LYS A 20 -1.42 -6.21 -3.16
C LYS A 20 -2.32 -5.10 -3.69
N ARG A 21 -2.84 -4.24 -2.81
CA ARG A 21 -3.64 -3.06 -3.17
C ARG A 21 -2.84 -2.07 -3.99
N HIS A 22 -1.63 -1.71 -3.53
CA HIS A 22 -0.73 -0.80 -4.24
C HIS A 22 -0.37 -1.30 -5.66
N ARG A 23 -0.08 -2.60 -5.82
CA ARG A 23 0.16 -3.19 -7.16
C ARG A 23 -1.07 -3.18 -8.05
N SER A 24 -2.25 -3.43 -7.49
CA SER A 24 -3.50 -3.41 -8.24
C SER A 24 -3.82 -2.01 -8.74
N LEU A 25 -3.65 -1.01 -7.89
CA LEU A 25 -3.83 0.41 -8.22
C LEU A 25 -2.83 0.89 -9.29
N ASP A 26 -1.59 0.39 -9.26
CA ASP A 26 -0.60 0.69 -10.32
C ASP A 26 -1.02 0.11 -11.68
N LYS A 27 -1.57 -1.11 -11.71
CA LYS A 27 -2.09 -1.71 -12.95
C LYS A 27 -3.27 -0.93 -13.49
N GLU A 28 -4.18 -0.53 -12.60
CA GLU A 28 -5.35 0.28 -12.95
C GLU A 28 -4.95 1.63 -13.55
N ILE A 29 -4.02 2.35 -12.90
CA ILE A 29 -3.47 3.61 -13.43
C ILE A 29 -2.88 3.41 -14.83
N LYS A 30 -2.14 2.32 -15.08
CA LYS A 30 -1.56 2.04 -16.40
C LYS A 30 -2.64 1.78 -17.46
N VAL A 31 -3.69 1.05 -17.12
CA VAL A 31 -4.82 0.79 -18.02
C VAL A 31 -5.54 2.08 -18.36
N LEU A 32 -5.88 2.90 -17.35
CA LEU A 32 -6.58 4.17 -17.53
C LEU A 32 -5.73 5.19 -18.30
N TYR A 33 -4.42 5.19 -18.07
CA TYR A 33 -3.48 6.03 -18.83
C TYR A 33 -3.48 5.67 -20.32
N ASN A 34 -3.49 4.37 -20.65
CA ASN A 34 -3.59 3.90 -22.03
C ASN A 34 -4.96 4.18 -22.68
N GLN A 35 -6.01 4.32 -21.85
CA GLN A 35 -7.36 4.65 -22.30
C GLN A 35 -7.60 6.15 -22.48
N PHE A 36 -6.56 6.99 -22.31
CA PHE A 36 -6.66 8.46 -22.39
C PHE A 36 -7.73 9.06 -21.46
N VAL A 37 -7.89 8.44 -20.29
CA VAL A 37 -8.81 8.91 -19.25
C VAL A 37 -8.38 10.29 -18.74
N GLU A 38 -9.36 11.07 -18.28
CA GLU A 38 -9.16 12.43 -17.84
C GLU A 38 -8.05 12.54 -16.76
N ASN A 39 -7.19 13.56 -16.91
CA ASN A 39 -6.04 13.76 -16.02
C ASN A 39 -6.44 13.89 -14.55
N HIS A 40 -7.65 14.39 -14.27
CA HIS A 40 -8.15 14.53 -12.91
C HIS A 40 -8.29 13.17 -12.21
N GLU A 41 -8.94 12.19 -12.86
CA GLU A 41 -9.13 10.85 -12.29
C GLU A 41 -7.79 10.13 -12.10
N LEU A 42 -6.88 10.24 -13.07
CA LEU A 42 -5.52 9.70 -12.94
C LEU A 42 -4.76 10.31 -11.77
N ASN A 43 -4.91 11.62 -11.53
CA ASN A 43 -4.27 12.29 -10.40
C ASN A 43 -4.83 11.83 -9.05
N LEU A 44 -6.14 11.63 -8.95
CA LEU A 44 -6.76 11.07 -7.74
C LEU A 44 -6.21 9.67 -7.43
N LEU A 45 -6.08 8.82 -8.45
CA LEU A 45 -5.51 7.47 -8.28
C LEU A 45 -4.02 7.51 -7.91
N LYS A 46 -3.23 8.38 -8.54
CA LYS A 46 -1.81 8.59 -8.17
C LYS A 46 -1.67 9.05 -6.73
N THR A 47 -2.54 9.95 -6.26
CA THR A 47 -2.57 10.38 -4.86
C THR A 47 -2.92 9.21 -3.95
N LYS A 48 -3.96 8.41 -4.25
CA LYS A 48 -4.27 7.19 -3.48
C LYS A 48 -3.09 6.22 -3.43
N LYS A 49 -2.36 6.05 -4.54
CA LYS A 49 -1.15 5.22 -4.60
C LYS A 49 -0.04 5.74 -3.69
N LEU A 50 0.16 7.06 -3.65
CA LEU A 50 1.12 7.70 -2.76
C LEU A 50 0.79 7.42 -1.29
N TRP A 51 -0.47 7.57 -0.91
CA TRP A 51 -0.93 7.30 0.47
C TRP A 51 -0.70 5.84 0.88
N LEU A 52 -0.98 4.89 -0.02
CA LEU A 52 -0.69 3.48 0.23
C LEU A 52 0.81 3.22 0.41
N LYS A 53 1.67 3.92 -0.35
CA LYS A 53 3.13 3.83 -0.20
C LYS A 53 3.58 4.37 1.16
N ASP A 54 3.03 5.49 1.59
CA ASP A 54 3.36 6.09 2.88
C ASP A 54 2.93 5.19 4.05
N GLU A 55 1.75 4.58 3.94
CA GLU A 55 1.25 3.63 4.95
C GLU A 55 2.10 2.35 5.02
N ILE A 56 2.52 1.82 3.86
CA ILE A 56 3.49 0.72 3.78
C ILE A 56 4.77 1.10 4.53
N HIS A 57 5.34 2.27 4.25
CA HIS A 57 6.56 2.73 4.91
C HIS A 57 6.38 2.92 6.42
N ARG A 58 5.21 3.38 6.88
CA ARG A 58 4.91 3.48 8.32
C ARG A 58 4.95 2.10 8.98
N ILE A 59 4.28 1.11 8.39
CA ILE A 59 4.21 -0.25 8.93
C ILE A 59 5.57 -0.96 8.85
N GLU A 60 6.34 -0.76 7.78
CA GLU A 60 7.72 -1.26 7.69
C GLU A 60 8.59 -0.73 8.82
N ASN A 61 8.46 0.57 9.14
CA ASN A 61 9.20 1.18 10.24
C ASN A 61 8.72 0.65 11.61
N GLU A 62 7.42 0.45 11.80
CA GLU A 62 6.87 -0.19 13.00
C GLU A 62 7.39 -1.62 13.18
N LEU A 63 7.42 -2.41 12.10
CA LEU A 63 7.97 -3.77 12.11
C LEU A 63 9.46 -3.78 12.43
N LYS A 64 10.24 -2.85 11.86
CA LYS A 64 11.67 -2.68 12.19
C LYS A 64 11.91 -2.29 13.64
N ALA A 65 11.02 -1.49 14.24
CA ALA A 65 11.13 -1.09 15.64
C ALA A 65 10.73 -2.21 16.62
N LEU A 66 9.99 -3.23 16.14
CA LEU A 66 9.59 -4.40 16.92
C LEU A 66 10.63 -5.53 16.89
N GLY A 67 11.54 -5.54 15.90
CA GLY A 67 12.64 -6.51 15.78
C GLY A 67 13.93 -6.02 16.40
#